data_AF-A0A961RXV6-F1
#
_entry.id   AF-A0A961RXV6-F1
#
_cell.length_a   1.000
_cell.length_b   1.000
_cell.length_c   1.000
_cell.angle_alpha   90.00
_cell.angle_beta   90.00
_cell.angle_gamma   90.00
#
_symmetry.space_group_name_H-M   'P 1'
#
loop_
_entity.id
_entity.type
_entity.pdbx_description
1 polymer ?
#
loop_
_entity_poly.entity_id
_entity_poly.type
_entity_poly.pdbx_seq_one_letter_code
_entity_poly.pdbx_strand_id
1 'polypeptide(L)'
;MKRKIELIASYWTLAGDCYALGPNEVATIPLKDRIEAAAWAGYTGMGLAHQDLVFNKAKYGYAEMKRMLNDHGIVHVEVEFLGDWFEKGDKKKASDAIRRDLLEAAHELGARNMKAAG
;
A
#
# COMPACT_ATOMS: atom_id res chain seq x y z
N MET A 1 25.52 12.70 -15.68
CA MET A 1 25.02 12.05 -14.44
C MET A 1 24.23 10.80 -14.84
N LYS A 2 24.50 9.62 -14.26
CA LYS A 2 23.68 8.43 -14.54
C LYS A 2 22.29 8.64 -13.92
N ARG A 3 21.22 8.30 -14.66
CA ARG A 3 19.85 8.37 -14.16
C ARG A 3 19.69 7.42 -12.97
N LYS A 4 19.21 7.92 -11.84
CA LYS A 4 18.88 7.09 -10.67
C LYS A 4 17.63 6.27 -11.02
N ILE A 5 17.71 4.95 -10.86
CA ILE A 5 16.56 4.06 -11.02
C ILE A 5 15.79 4.12 -9.69
N GLU A 6 14.49 4.41 -9.79
CA GLU A 6 13.59 4.47 -8.65
C GLU A 6 12.75 3.20 -8.64
N LEU A 7 12.81 2.46 -7.53
CA LEU A 7 12.14 1.17 -7.39
C LEU A 7 11.07 1.26 -6.29
N ILE A 8 10.01 0.48 -6.48
CA ILE A 8 8.95 0.27 -5.49
C ILE A 8 9.12 -1.14 -4.93
N ALA A 9 9.24 -1.26 -3.61
CA ALA A 9 9.05 -2.54 -2.93
C ALA A 9 7.54 -2.82 -2.88
N SER A 10 7.07 -3.80 -3.66
CA SER A 10 5.66 -4.22 -3.60
C SER A 10 5.32 -4.71 -2.20
N TYR A 11 4.04 -4.64 -1.81
CA TYR A 11 3.62 -4.90 -0.42
C TYR A 11 4.21 -6.19 0.17
N TRP A 12 4.11 -7.29 -0.58
CA TRP A 12 4.55 -8.62 -0.16
C TRP A 12 6.06 -8.74 0.07
N THR A 13 6.87 -7.82 -0.46
CA THR A 13 8.32 -7.77 -0.22
C THR A 13 8.63 -7.50 1.25
N LEU A 14 7.75 -6.78 1.95
CA LEU A 14 8.00 -6.25 3.29
C LEU A 14 6.97 -6.74 4.34
N ALA A 15 5.88 -7.38 3.91
CA ALA A 15 4.72 -7.64 4.77
C ALA A 15 4.93 -8.73 5.84
N GLY A 16 6.01 -9.52 5.75
CA GLY A 16 6.29 -10.61 6.67
C GLY A 16 5.46 -11.87 6.37
N ASP A 17 4.97 -12.53 7.41
CA ASP A 17 4.23 -13.79 7.34
C ASP A 17 2.74 -13.55 7.06
N CYS A 18 2.44 -13.01 5.88
CA CYS A 18 1.10 -12.95 5.31
C CYS A 18 1.19 -13.17 3.80
N TYR A 19 0.08 -13.57 3.17
CA TYR A 19 0.06 -13.95 1.76
C TYR A 19 -1.22 -13.46 1.08
N ALA A 20 -1.14 -13.32 -0.25
CA ALA A 20 -2.24 -12.82 -1.06
C ALA A 20 -3.48 -13.72 -0.96
N LEU A 21 -4.64 -13.10 -0.80
CA LEU A 21 -5.94 -13.73 -0.60
C LEU A 21 -6.01 -14.59 0.67
N GLY A 22 -5.12 -14.33 1.63
CA GLY A 22 -5.16 -14.93 2.95
C GLY A 22 -6.36 -14.45 3.78
N PRO A 23 -6.66 -15.13 4.90
CA PRO A 23 -7.75 -14.73 5.80
C PRO A 23 -7.50 -13.36 6.47
N ASN A 24 -6.24 -12.95 6.54
CA ASN A 24 -5.81 -11.64 7.01
C ASN A 24 -4.56 -11.24 6.22
N GLU A 25 -4.62 -10.09 5.56
CA GLU A 25 -3.51 -9.54 4.78
C GLU A 25 -2.80 -8.41 5.51
N VAL A 26 -3.13 -8.10 6.77
CA VAL A 26 -2.40 -7.13 7.58
C VAL A 26 -0.98 -7.64 7.83
N ALA A 27 0.02 -6.78 7.61
CA ALA A 27 1.43 -7.15 7.75
C ALA A 27 1.73 -7.58 9.19
N THR A 28 2.53 -8.63 9.36
CA THR A 28 3.01 -9.03 10.69
C THR A 28 4.14 -8.13 11.18
N ILE A 29 4.77 -7.37 10.27
CA ILE A 29 5.84 -6.42 10.55
C ILE A 29 5.26 -4.99 10.62
N PRO A 30 5.53 -4.22 11.69
CA PRO A 30 5.03 -2.85 11.83
C PRO A 30 5.36 -1.96 10.64
N LEU A 31 4.45 -1.03 10.28
CA LEU A 31 4.63 -0.13 9.15
C LEU A 31 5.95 0.64 9.18
N LYS A 32 6.34 1.17 10.35
CA LYS A 32 7.58 1.94 10.49
C LYS A 32 8.81 1.10 10.15
N ASP A 33 8.89 -0.12 10.68
CA ASP A 33 10.00 -1.04 10.45
C ASP A 33 10.09 -1.43 8.96
N ARG A 34 8.93 -1.59 8.29
CA ARG A 34 8.87 -1.83 6.83
C ARG A 34 9.37 -0.65 6.02
N ILE A 35 9.01 0.58 6.40
CA ILE A 35 9.49 1.81 5.76
C ILE A 35 11.00 1.94 5.90
N GLU A 36 11.52 1.74 7.12
CA GLU A 36 12.96 1.79 7.41
C GLU A 36 13.72 0.73 6.60
N ALA A 37 13.20 -0.50 6.55
CA ALA A 37 13.80 -1.58 5.77
C ALA A 37 13.80 -1.28 4.26
N ALA A 38 12.72 -0.73 3.71
CA ALA A 38 12.63 -0.35 2.31
C ALA A 38 13.68 0.72 1.96
N ALA A 39 13.75 1.78 2.78
CA ALA A 39 14.69 2.87 2.58
C ALA A 39 16.15 2.40 2.71
N TRP A 40 16.44 1.56 3.71
CA TRP A 40 17.77 0.96 3.91
C TRP A 40 18.20 0.12 2.71
N ALA A 41 17.28 -0.66 2.13
CA ALA A 41 17.52 -1.45 0.92
C ALA A 41 17.63 -0.61 -0.38
N GLY A 42 17.45 0.71 -0.29
CA GLY A 42 17.59 1.64 -1.42
C GLY A 42 16.32 1.82 -2.27
N TYR A 43 15.18 1.30 -1.83
CA TYR A 43 13.89 1.60 -2.46
C TYR A 43 13.50 3.05 -2.20
N THR A 44 12.83 3.65 -3.18
CA THR A 44 12.26 5.01 -3.08
C THR A 44 10.73 4.96 -3.10
N GLY A 45 10.15 3.75 -3.06
CA GLY A 45 8.73 3.53 -3.10
C GLY A 45 8.32 2.25 -2.38
N MET A 46 7.05 2.20 -1.98
CA MET A 46 6.48 1.11 -1.21
C MET A 46 5.00 0.90 -1.59
N GLY A 47 4.62 -0.37 -1.73
CA GLY A 47 3.23 -0.80 -1.91
C GLY A 47 2.52 -1.05 -0.58
N LEU A 48 1.22 -0.77 -0.54
CA LEU A 48 0.34 -0.99 0.61
C LEU A 48 -0.92 -1.76 0.17
N ALA A 49 -1.14 -2.95 0.74
CA ALA A 49 -2.36 -3.73 0.52
C ALA A 49 -3.55 -3.16 1.32
N HIS A 50 -4.78 -3.36 0.85
CA HIS A 50 -5.99 -2.69 1.33
C HIS A 50 -6.23 -2.93 2.83
N GLN A 51 -6.16 -4.19 3.28
CA GLN A 51 -6.40 -4.51 4.69
C GLN A 51 -5.35 -3.88 5.61
N ASP A 52 -4.07 -3.98 5.24
CA ASP A 52 -2.97 -3.36 5.99
C ASP A 52 -3.05 -1.83 5.97
N LEU A 53 -3.45 -1.25 4.84
CA LEU A 53 -3.65 0.18 4.70
C LEU A 53 -4.76 0.69 5.62
N VAL A 54 -5.90 0.01 5.65
CA VAL A 54 -7.03 0.35 6.54
C VAL A 54 -6.61 0.20 8.01
N PHE A 55 -5.89 -0.87 8.34
CA PHE A 55 -5.36 -1.09 9.69
C PHE A 55 -4.42 0.04 10.13
N ASN A 56 -3.46 0.42 9.28
CA ASN A 56 -2.51 1.49 9.59
C ASN A 56 -3.17 2.88 9.58
N LYS A 57 -4.17 3.12 8.72
CA LYS A 57 -5.00 4.33 8.76
C LYS A 57 -5.69 4.46 10.12
N ALA A 58 -6.30 3.40 10.63
CA ALA A 58 -6.95 3.42 11.94
C ALA A 58 -5.95 3.67 13.08
N LYS A 59 -4.71 3.19 12.94
CA LYS A 59 -3.67 3.33 13.97
C LYS A 59 -3.00 4.71 13.99
N TYR A 60 -2.71 5.29 12.82
CA TYR A 60 -1.89 6.50 12.70
C TYR A 60 -2.58 7.67 11.99
N GLY A 61 -3.56 7.40 11.14
CA GLY A 61 -4.10 8.36 10.18
C GLY A 61 -3.14 8.61 9.00
N TYR A 62 -3.68 9.10 7.88
CA TYR A 62 -2.89 9.25 6.66
C TYR A 62 -1.81 10.33 6.74
N ALA A 63 -2.06 11.43 7.45
CA ALA A 63 -1.08 12.51 7.60
C ALA A 63 0.23 11.99 8.22
N GLU A 64 0.11 11.18 9.28
CA GLU A 64 1.26 10.58 9.95
C GLU A 64 1.91 9.49 9.09
N MET A 65 1.11 8.65 8.43
CA MET A 65 1.65 7.66 7.46
C MET A 65 2.48 8.34 6.37
N LYS A 66 1.96 9.42 5.78
CA LYS A 66 2.65 10.19 4.74
C LYS A 66 3.94 10.80 5.26
N ARG A 67 3.93 11.33 6.49
CA ARG A 67 5.12 11.87 7.15
C ARG A 67 6.18 10.77 7.32
N MET A 68 5.81 9.62 7.87
CA MET A 68 6.74 8.49 8.05
C MET A 68 7.38 8.04 6.73
N LEU A 69 6.60 7.97 5.65
CA LEU A 69 7.10 7.61 4.31
C LEU A 69 8.11 8.66 3.80
N ASN A 70 7.74 9.94 3.84
CA ASN A 70 8.57 11.03 3.35
C ASN A 70 9.87 11.20 4.14
N ASP A 71 9.81 11.06 5.46
CA ASP A 71 10.97 11.17 6.36
C ASP A 71 12.05 10.12 6.03
N HIS A 72 11.66 9.00 5.40
CA HIS A 72 12.57 7.93 4.96
C HIS A 72 12.82 7.91 3.44
N GLY A 73 12.39 8.95 2.71
CA GLY A 73 12.61 9.06 1.27
C GLY A 73 11.75 8.10 0.42
N ILE A 74 10.67 7.56 0.99
CA ILE A 74 9.67 6.76 0.27
C ILE A 74 8.65 7.71 -0.36
N VAL A 75 8.93 8.14 -1.58
CA VAL A 75 8.14 9.17 -2.30
C VAL A 75 7.17 8.59 -3.33
N HIS A 76 7.33 7.31 -3.68
CA HIS A 76 6.43 6.59 -4.60
C HIS A 76 5.56 5.61 -3.82
N VAL A 77 4.28 5.93 -3.67
CA VAL A 77 3.31 5.03 -3.03
C VAL A 77 2.51 4.28 -4.11
N GLU A 78 2.37 2.98 -3.92
CA GLU A 78 1.40 2.13 -4.63
C GLU A 78 0.33 1.67 -3.64
N VAL A 79 -0.93 1.72 -4.03
CA VAL A 79 -2.04 1.13 -3.26
C VAL A 79 -2.58 -0.09 -4.00
N GLU A 80 -2.79 -1.18 -3.28
CA GLU A 80 -3.26 -2.45 -3.83
C GLU A 80 -4.23 -3.13 -2.84
N PHE A 81 -5.04 -4.11 -3.19
CA PHE A 81 -5.34 -4.61 -4.53
C PHE A 81 -6.84 -4.45 -4.79
N LEU A 82 -7.20 -3.96 -5.98
CA LEU A 82 -8.60 -3.85 -6.39
C LEU A 82 -8.98 -5.06 -7.27
N GLY A 83 -9.66 -6.04 -6.66
CA GLY A 83 -10.29 -7.18 -7.33
C GLY A 83 -11.76 -6.94 -7.68
N ASP A 84 -12.35 -7.86 -8.46
CA ASP A 84 -13.80 -7.94 -8.74
C ASP A 84 -14.46 -6.64 -9.26
N TRP A 85 -13.68 -5.70 -9.76
CA TRP A 85 -14.17 -4.37 -10.14
C TRP A 85 -15.06 -4.39 -11.39
N PHE A 86 -14.95 -5.44 -12.20
CA PHE A 86 -15.76 -5.71 -13.39
C PHE A 86 -16.98 -6.59 -13.12
N GLU A 87 -17.13 -7.11 -11.90
CA GLU A 87 -18.23 -7.99 -11.51
C GLU A 87 -19.56 -7.23 -11.39
N LYS A 88 -20.64 -7.96 -11.08
CA LYS A 88 -21.97 -7.41 -10.79
C LYS A 88 -22.46 -7.86 -9.41
N GLY A 89 -23.53 -7.23 -8.92
CA GLY A 89 -24.17 -7.60 -7.65
C GLY A 89 -23.28 -7.37 -6.43
N ASP A 90 -23.31 -8.31 -5.49
CA ASP A 90 -22.64 -8.17 -4.19
C ASP A 90 -21.12 -8.08 -4.30
N LYS A 91 -20.51 -8.82 -5.23
CA LYS A 91 -19.06 -8.71 -5.52
C LYS A 91 -18.67 -7.30 -5.93
N LYS A 92 -19.44 -6.69 -6.84
CA LYS A 92 -19.22 -5.32 -7.28
C LYS A 92 -19.37 -4.32 -6.14
N LYS A 93 -20.36 -4.52 -5.27
CA LYS A 93 -20.60 -3.67 -4.10
C LYS A 93 -19.43 -3.73 -3.11
N ALA A 94 -18.87 -4.92 -2.87
CA ALA A 94 -17.69 -5.11 -2.04
C ALA A 94 -16.45 -4.45 -2.67
N SER A 95 -16.22 -4.69 -3.97
CA SER A 95 -15.15 -4.05 -4.74
C SER A 95 -15.25 -2.52 -4.72
N ASP A 96 -16.46 -1.96 -4.80
CA ASP A 96 -16.69 -0.52 -4.71
C ASP A 96 -16.33 0.07 -3.35
N ALA A 97 -16.45 -0.69 -2.26
CA ALA A 97 -16.00 -0.25 -0.95
C ALA A 97 -14.47 -0.17 -0.90
N ILE A 98 -13.80 -1.24 -1.32
CA ILE A 98 -12.33 -1.30 -1.41
C ILE A 98 -11.80 -0.17 -2.31
N ARG A 99 -12.43 0.04 -3.47
CA ARG A 99 -12.06 1.11 -4.41
C ARG A 99 -12.13 2.49 -3.77
N ARG A 100 -13.14 2.78 -2.94
CA ARG A 100 -13.23 4.07 -2.24
C ARG A 100 -12.06 4.24 -1.26
N ASP A 101 -11.77 3.22 -0.47
CA ASP A 101 -10.66 3.27 0.50
C ASP A 101 -9.31 3.46 -0.21
N LEU A 102 -9.08 2.73 -1.32
CA LEU A 102 -7.85 2.85 -2.10
C LEU A 102 -7.71 4.22 -2.77
N LEU A 103 -8.81 4.79 -3.30
CA LEU A 103 -8.79 6.13 -3.91
C LEU A 103 -8.58 7.24 -2.87
N GLU A 104 -9.21 7.13 -1.70
CA GLU A 104 -8.97 8.05 -0.58
C GLU A 104 -7.50 7.98 -0.15
N ALA A 105 -6.98 6.78 0.05
CA ALA A 105 -5.59 6.60 0.42
C ALA A 105 -4.63 7.11 -0.65
N ALA A 106 -4.94 6.89 -1.93
CA ALA A 106 -4.14 7.39 -3.03
C ALA A 106 -4.06 8.92 -3.03
N HIS A 107 -5.19 9.59 -2.78
CA HIS A 107 -5.22 11.05 -2.63
C HIS A 107 -4.35 11.52 -1.46
N GLU A 108 -4.58 10.95 -0.28
CA GLU A 108 -3.94 11.39 0.97
C GLU A 108 -2.43 11.12 0.97
N LEU A 109 -2.02 9.94 0.54
CA LEU A 109 -0.62 9.51 0.52
C LEU A 109 0.13 9.99 -0.74
N GLY A 110 -0.57 10.52 -1.74
CA GLY A 110 0.03 10.89 -3.02
C GLY A 110 0.47 9.67 -3.85
N ALA A 111 -0.31 8.58 -3.79
CA ALA A 111 0.00 7.38 -4.54
C ALA A 111 -0.06 7.63 -6.05
N ARG A 112 0.93 7.08 -6.76
CA ARG A 112 1.02 7.21 -8.22
C ARG A 112 0.34 6.06 -8.95
N ASN A 113 0.29 4.90 -8.31
CA ASN A 113 -0.21 3.66 -8.89
C ASN A 113 -1.29 3.06 -7.99
N MET A 114 -2.31 2.51 -8.63
CA MET A 114 -3.27 1.60 -8.01
C MET A 114 -3.21 0.27 -8.75
N LYS A 115 -3.01 -0.84 -8.04
CA LYS A 115 -3.01 -2.17 -8.63
C LYS A 115 -4.43 -2.73 -8.64
N ALA A 116 -4.87 -3.16 -9.81
CA ALA A 116 -6.16 -3.84 -10.01
C ALA A 116 -5.95 -5.04 -10.94
N ALA A 117 -6.65 -6.14 -10.68
CA ALA A 117 -6.71 -7.29 -11.59
C ALA A 117 -7.97 -8.13 -11.31
N GLY A 118 -8.23 -9.10 -12.18
CA GLY A 118 -9.17 -10.21 -11.97
C GLY A 118 -9.43 -10.94 -13.28
#